data_AF-A0A6V8QBN0-F1
#
_entry.id   AF-A0A6V8QBN0-F1
#
_cell.length_a   1.000
_cell.length_b   1.000
_cell.length_c   1.000
_cell.angle_alpha   90.00
_cell.angle_beta   90.00
_cell.angle_gamma   90.00
#
_symmetry.space_group_name_H-M   'P 1'
#
loop_
_entity.id
_entity.type
_entity.pdbx_description
1 polymer ?
#
loop_
_entity_poly.entity_id
_entity_poly.type
_entity_poly.pdbx_seq_one_letter_code
_entity_poly.pdbx_strand_id
1 'polypeptide(L)' 'MRRPTEWTNEFYLEDDGTSPVEEFLGSLDLKTRARFCWSMEQLRLRNVQAQEPLVRHLEGELWELREESRTNIY' A
#
# COMPACT_ATOMS: atom_id res chain seq x y z
N MET A 1 3.74 -30.38 -5.26
CA MET A 1 2.86 -29.19 -5.43
C MET A 1 3.61 -27.98 -4.94
N ARG A 2 4.01 -27.04 -5.80
CA ARG A 2 4.55 -25.74 -5.38
C ARG A 2 3.36 -24.95 -4.83
N ARG A 3 3.38 -24.57 -3.55
CA ARG A 3 2.45 -23.54 -3.05
C ARG A 3 2.65 -22.30 -3.93
N PRO A 4 1.60 -21.63 -4.44
CA PRO A 4 1.80 -20.31 -5.01
C PRO A 4 2.50 -19.48 -3.93
N THR A 5 3.63 -18.88 -4.27
CA THR A 5 4.36 -18.00 -3.38
C THR A 5 3.38 -16.92 -2.93
N GLU A 6 3.03 -16.93 -1.66
CA GLU A 6 2.10 -15.94 -1.12
C GLU A 6 2.78 -14.57 -1.26
N TRP A 7 2.09 -13.62 -1.89
CA TRP A 7 2.61 -12.27 -2.02
C TRP A 7 2.62 -11.60 -0.66
N THR A 8 3.64 -10.79 -0.42
CA THR A 8 3.85 -10.02 0.81
C THR A 8 4.05 -8.56 0.45
N ASN A 9 3.59 -7.67 1.32
CA ASN A 9 3.94 -6.25 1.25
C ASN A 9 5.17 -6.04 2.13
N GLU A 10 6.21 -5.44 1.59
CA GLU A 10 7.41 -5.03 2.33
C GLU A 10 7.49 -3.52 2.33
N PHE A 11 7.80 -2.93 3.48
CA PHE A 11 8.01 -1.50 3.59
C PHE A 11 9.49 -1.19 3.47
N TYR A 12 9.77 -0.13 2.71
CA TYR A 12 11.11 0.42 2.62
C TYR A 12 11.59 0.85 4.01
N LEU A 13 12.86 0.55 4.29
CA LEU A 13 13.58 0.98 5.48
C LEU A 13 14.70 1.93 5.06
N GLU A 14 14.83 3.03 5.79
CA GLU A 14 15.98 3.92 5.71
C GLU A 14 17.22 3.28 6.36
N ASP A 15 18.38 3.90 6.17
CA ASP A 15 19.66 3.40 6.69
C ASP A 15 19.69 3.30 8.23
N ASP A 16 18.85 4.08 8.92
CA ASP A 16 18.71 4.06 10.38
C ASP A 16 17.67 3.03 10.88
N GLY A 17 17.02 2.31 9.96
CA GLY A 17 16.01 1.30 10.25
C GLY A 17 14.59 1.83 10.42
N THR A 18 14.35 3.12 10.18
CA THR A 18 12.99 3.69 10.17
C THR A 18 12.27 3.43 8.85
N SER A 19 10.93 3.44 8.86
CA SER A 19 10.13 3.30 7.66
C SER A 19 9.22 4.51 7.47
N PRO A 20 9.42 5.32 6.41
CA PRO A 20 8.56 6.46 6.12
C PRO A 20 7.08 6.07 5.98
N VAL A 21 6.81 4.86 5.48
CA VAL A 21 5.45 4.33 5.34
C VAL A 21 4.82 4.03 6.70
N GLU A 22 5.56 3.38 7.60
CA GLU A 22 5.04 3.10 8.95
C GLU A 22 4.82 4.38 9.76
N GLU A 23 5.73 5.35 9.66
CA GLU A 23 5.58 6.66 10.30
C GLU A 23 4.35 7.40 9.78
N PHE A 24 4.17 7.42 8.44
CA PHE A 24 2.99 8.00 7.82
C PHE A 24 1.71 7.32 8.33
N LEU A 25 1.63 5.99 8.28
CA LEU A 25 0.47 5.24 8.77
C LEU A 25 0.21 5.46 10.27
N GLY A 26 1.27 5.62 11.06
CA GLY A 26 1.22 5.93 12.49
C GLY A 26 0.68 7.33 12.79
N SER A 27 0.88 8.29 11.88
CA SER A 27 0.38 9.67 12.01
C SER A 27 -1.11 9.83 11.69
N LEU A 28 -1.72 8.85 11.02
CA LEU A 28 -3.11 8.92 10.57
C LEU A 28 -4.11 8.62 11.69
N ASP A 29 -5.32 9.18 11.56
CA ASP A 29 -6.45 8.76 12.40
C ASP A 29 -6.79 7.27 12.15
N LEU A 30 -7.39 6.63 13.16
CA LEU A 30 -7.69 5.20 13.14
C LEU A 30 -8.50 4.77 11.90
N LYS A 31 -9.43 5.61 11.45
CA LYS A 31 -10.29 5.30 10.30
C LYS A 31 -9.51 5.38 8.99
N THR A 32 -8.63 6.36 8.83
CA THR A 32 -7.79 6.50 7.64
C THR A 32 -6.72 5.42 7.59
N ARG A 33 -6.06 5.14 8.70
CA ARG A 33 -5.12 4.02 8.82
C ARG A 33 -5.78 2.68 8.45
N ALA A 34 -7.00 2.42 8.94
CA ALA A 34 -7.72 1.19 8.62
C ALA A 34 -8.01 1.02 7.11
N ARG A 35 -8.26 2.12 6.38
CA ARG A 35 -8.45 2.06 4.92
C ARG A 35 -7.17 1.66 4.20
N PHE A 36 -6.05 2.31 4.53
CA PHE A 36 -4.74 1.92 3.99
C PHE A 36 -4.40 0.46 4.29
N CYS A 37 -4.63 -0.03 5.52
CA CYS A 37 -4.42 -1.43 5.86
C CYS A 37 -5.25 -2.37 4.97
N TRP A 38 -6.52 -2.03 4.72
CA TRP A 38 -7.37 -2.81 3.83
C TRP A 38 -6.87 -2.78 2.39
N SER A 39 -6.47 -1.62 1.88
CA SER A 39 -5.95 -1.48 0.50
C SER A 39 -4.62 -2.19 0.29
N MET A 40 -3.73 -2.18 1.28
CA MET A 40 -2.51 -3.00 1.24
C MET A 40 -2.83 -4.49 1.21
N GLU A 41 -3.85 -4.95 1.96
CA GLU A 41 -4.31 -6.34 1.86
C GLU A 41 -4.91 -6.66 0.49
N GLN A 42 -5.67 -5.74 -0.11
CA GLN A 42 -6.16 -5.91 -1.48
C GLN A 42 -5.01 -5.96 -2.50
N LEU A 43 -3.98 -5.13 -2.33
CA LEU A 43 -2.78 -5.15 -3.16
C LEU A 43 -2.07 -6.50 -3.04
N ARG A 44 -1.93 -7.04 -1.83
CA ARG A 44 -1.33 -8.36 -1.59
C ARG A 44 -2.10 -9.50 -2.29
N LEU A 45 -3.42 -9.49 -2.18
CA LEU A 45 -4.28 -10.53 -2.74
C LEU A 45 -4.35 -10.50 -4.28
N ARG A 46 -4.43 -9.30 -4.86
CA ARG A 46 -4.54 -9.11 -6.32
C ARG A 46 -3.19 -9.07 -7.01
N ASN A 47 -2.16 -8.64 -6.29
CA ASN A 47 -0.79 -8.51 -6.74
C ASN A 47 -0.70 -7.79 -8.12
N VAL A 48 0.00 -8.34 -9.11
CA VAL A 48 0.16 -7.75 -10.46
C VAL A 48 -1.17 -7.59 -11.22
N GLN A 49 -2.29 -8.11 -10.69
CA GLN A 49 -3.63 -7.90 -11.23
C GLN A 49 -4.35 -6.70 -10.60
N ALA A 50 -3.74 -6.00 -9.63
CA ALA A 50 -4.28 -4.77 -9.09
C ALA A 50 -4.34 -3.68 -10.17
N GLN A 51 -5.46 -2.95 -10.22
CA GLN A 51 -5.73 -1.90 -11.21
C GLN A 51 -6.51 -0.75 -10.55
N GLU A 52 -6.77 0.31 -11.32
CA GLU A 52 -7.61 1.42 -10.89
C GLU A 52 -9.01 0.93 -10.44
N PRO A 53 -9.59 1.53 -9.37
CA PRO A 53 -9.13 2.73 -8.68
C PRO A 53 -8.11 2.48 -7.56
N LEU A 54 -7.77 1.22 -7.24
CA LEU A 54 -6.91 0.87 -6.11
C LEU A 54 -5.46 1.33 -6.32
N VAL A 55 -4.93 1.08 -7.51
CA VAL A 55 -3.57 1.49 -7.89
C VAL A 55 -3.58 2.23 -9.23
N ARG A 56 -2.65 3.16 -9.41
CA ARG A 56 -2.40 3.82 -10.69
C ARG A 56 -0.91 3.72 -11.01
N HIS A 57 -0.60 3.46 -12.28
CA HIS A 57 0.79 3.48 -12.75
C HIS A 57 1.28 4.93 -12.84
N LEU A 58 2.48 5.19 -12.32
CA LEU A 58 3.12 6.50 -12.40
C LEU A 58 4.10 6.54 -13.57
N GLU A 59 5.24 5.87 -13.40
CA GLU A 59 6.29 5.79 -14.40
C GLU A 59 7.22 4.60 -14.10
N GLY A 60 7.81 4.01 -15.14
CA GLY A 60 8.73 2.88 -14.97
C GLY A 60 8.12 1.74 -14.13
N GLU A 61 8.78 1.39 -13.04
CA GLU A 61 8.35 0.36 -12.09
C GLU A 61 7.55 0.93 -10.90
N LEU A 62 7.21 2.22 -10.92
CA LEU A 62 6.51 2.92 -9.84
C LEU A 62 4.99 2.92 -10.04
N TRP A 63 4.30 2.57 -8.96
CA TRP A 63 2.84 2.56 -8.86
C TRP A 63 2.43 3.29 -7.59
N GLU A 64 1.34 4.05 -7.65
CA GLU A 64 0.71 4.64 -6.45
C GLU A 64 -0.43 3.74 -5.96
N LEU A 65 -0.51 3.53 -4.64
CA LEU A 65 -1.69 2.99 -3.95
C LEU A 65 -2.58 4.16 -3.57
N ARG A 66 -3.82 4.19 -4.06
CA ARG A 66 -4.71 5.35 -3.93
C ARG A 66 -5.73 5.14 -2.82
N GLU A 67 -5.92 6.17 -1.99
CA GLU A 67 -6.93 6.19 -0.94
C GLU A 67 -7.74 7.49 -0.98
N GLU A 68 -8.98 7.38 -1.46
CA GLU A 68 -9.90 8.52 -1.49
C GLU A 68 -10.50 8.74 -0.09
N SER A 69 -10.23 9.90 0.50
CA SER A 69 -11.03 10.40 1.62
C SER A 69 -11.98 11.49 1.11
N ARG A 70 -13.17 11.59 1.71
CA ARG A 70 -14.19 12.61 1.34
C ARG A 70 -13.68 14.05 1.38
N THR A 71 -12.57 14.31 2.06
CA THR A 71 -11.99 15.63 2.26
C THR A 71 -10.63 15.81 1.56
N ASN A 72 -9.95 14.73 1.13
CA ASN A 72 -8.63 14.73 0.49
C ASN A 72 -8.36 13.39 -0.22
N ILE A 73 -7.63 13.41 -1.33
CA ILE A 73 -7.07 12.20 -1.95
C ILE A 73 -5.67 12.01 -1.36
N TYR A 74 -5.41 10.81 -0.83
CA TYR A 74 -4.08 10.38 -0.43
C TYR A 74 -3.52 9.39 -1.45
#